data_AF-A0AAP6WQC6-F1
#
_entry.id   AF-A0AAP6WQC6-F1
#
_cell.length_a   1.000
_cell.length_b   1.000
_cell.length_c   1.000
_cell.angle_alpha   90.00
_cell.angle_beta   90.00
_cell.angle_gamma   90.00
#
_symmetry.space_group_name_H-M   'P 1'
#
loop_
_entity.id
_entity.type
_entity.pdbx_description
1 polymer ?
#
loop_
_entity_poly.entity_id
_entity_poly.type
_entity_poly.pdbx_seq_one_letter_code
_entity_poly.pdbx_strand_id
1 'polypeptide(L)'
;MAGMIVKQPNGLYCRYSSVVDTITHYNFTKEEYLNNITGTVPNRAEGIDVLENYLHPFEEVEELLRLRLSDSESEEEVEELISNMYEKRKQGFVRR
;
A
#
# COMPACT_ATOMS: atom_id res chain seq x y z
N MET A 1 -3.57 -5.96 -15.42
CA MET A 1 -3.45 -5.48 -14.02
C MET A 1 -2.68 -4.18 -14.03
N ALA A 2 -3.20 -3.12 -13.43
CA ALA A 2 -2.62 -1.78 -13.46
C ALA A 2 -2.40 -1.24 -12.03
N GLY A 3 -1.78 -2.05 -11.19
CA GLY A 3 -1.43 -1.67 -9.83
C GLY A 3 -0.41 -2.62 -9.22
N MET A 4 0.42 -2.07 -8.33
CA MET A 4 1.55 -2.73 -7.69
C MET A 4 1.22 -2.96 -6.22
N ILE A 5 1.63 -4.12 -5.70
CA ILE A 5 1.55 -4.43 -4.28
C ILE A 5 2.92 -4.23 -3.66
N VAL A 6 2.94 -3.50 -2.57
CA VAL A 6 4.15 -2.97 -1.98
C VAL A 6 4.11 -3.24 -0.49
N LYS A 7 5.26 -3.61 0.06
CA LYS A 7 5.40 -3.80 1.51
C LYS A 7 5.83 -2.49 2.15
N GLN A 8 5.03 -2.01 3.08
CA GLN A 8 5.27 -0.78 3.81
C GLN A 8 6.33 -0.97 4.92
N PRO A 9 7.00 0.11 5.35
CA PRO A 9 8.00 0.06 6.45
C PRO A 9 7.41 -0.41 7.78
N ASN A 10 6.12 -0.13 8.01
CA ASN A 10 5.40 -0.62 9.19
C ASN A 10 5.09 -2.13 9.18
N GLY A 11 5.40 -2.84 8.10
CA GLY A 11 5.17 -4.28 7.94
C GLY A 11 3.81 -4.66 7.34
N LEU A 12 2.96 -3.68 7.02
CA LEU A 12 1.72 -3.85 6.28
C LEU A 12 1.96 -3.71 4.78
N TYR A 13 0.87 -3.71 4.01
CA TYR A 13 0.90 -3.61 2.56
C TYR A 13 0.09 -2.41 2.07
N CYS A 14 0.52 -1.86 0.94
CA CYS A 14 -0.25 -0.88 0.18
C CYS A 14 -0.37 -1.29 -1.28
N ARG A 15 -1.38 -0.71 -1.95
CA ARG A 15 -1.64 -0.86 -3.37
C ARG A 15 -1.52 0.49 -4.06
N TYR A 16 -0.50 0.63 -4.87
CA TYR A 16 -0.36 1.72 -5.82
C TYR A 16 -1.06 1.36 -7.13
N SER A 17 -1.74 2.31 -7.75
CA SER A 17 -2.46 2.12 -9.01
C SER A 17 -1.88 3.04 -10.06
N SER A 18 -1.31 2.47 -11.12
CA SER A 18 -0.75 3.24 -12.23
C SER A 18 -1.81 3.92 -13.10
N VAL A 19 -3.10 3.56 -12.94
CA VAL A 19 -4.22 4.20 -13.67
C VAL A 19 -4.56 5.56 -13.10
N VAL A 20 -4.62 5.65 -11.78
CA VAL A 20 -4.93 6.90 -11.05
C VAL A 20 -3.66 7.58 -10.53
N ASP A 21 -2.51 6.96 -10.78
CA ASP A 21 -1.18 7.42 -10.39
C ASP A 21 -1.04 7.69 -8.88
N THR A 22 -1.71 6.88 -8.04
CA THR A 22 -1.67 7.08 -6.58
C THR A 22 -1.98 5.79 -5.82
N ILE A 23 -1.81 5.85 -4.50
CA ILE A 23 -2.19 4.78 -3.60
C ILE A 23 -3.72 4.73 -3.46
N THR A 24 -4.28 3.55 -3.70
CA THR A 24 -5.72 3.30 -3.59
C THR A 24 -6.11 2.66 -2.26
N HIS A 25 -5.21 1.87 -1.70
CA HIS A 25 -5.40 1.15 -0.44
C HIS A 25 -4.05 1.11 0.29
N TYR A 26 -4.05 1.26 1.60
CA TYR A 26 -2.84 1.25 2.42
C TYR A 26 -3.11 0.67 3.80
N ASN A 27 -2.05 0.31 4.52
CA ASN A 27 -2.11 -0.23 5.88
C ASN A 27 -3.02 -1.47 6.01
N PHE A 28 -3.05 -2.31 4.98
CA PHE A 28 -3.75 -3.58 5.02
C PHE A 28 -2.80 -4.74 5.32
N THR A 29 -3.28 -5.72 6.06
CA THR A 29 -2.56 -6.95 6.40
C THR A 29 -2.51 -7.91 5.21
N LYS A 30 -1.63 -8.92 5.31
CA LYS A 30 -1.61 -10.05 4.38
C LYS A 30 -2.99 -10.71 4.25
N GLU A 31 -3.70 -10.89 5.36
CA GLU A 31 -5.03 -11.52 5.35
C GLU A 31 -6.08 -10.62 4.67
N GLU A 32 -6.08 -9.32 4.95
CA GLU A 32 -6.95 -8.35 4.26
C GLU A 32 -6.72 -8.38 2.74
N TYR A 33 -5.45 -8.43 2.30
CA TYR A 33 -5.11 -8.59 0.89
C TYR A 33 -5.63 -9.90 0.29
N LEU A 34 -5.38 -11.03 0.95
CA LEU A 34 -5.82 -12.36 0.48
C LEU A 34 -7.34 -12.53 0.50
N ASN A 35 -8.05 -11.76 1.31
CA ASN A 35 -9.52 -11.64 1.30
C ASN A 35 -10.03 -10.72 0.18
N ASN A 36 -9.15 -10.31 -0.75
CA ASN A 36 -9.48 -9.52 -1.93
C ASN A 36 -10.00 -8.11 -1.59
N ILE A 37 -9.48 -7.47 -0.53
CA ILE A 37 -9.84 -6.07 -0.20
C ILE A 37 -9.55 -5.10 -1.36
N THR A 38 -8.56 -5.41 -2.19
CA THR A 38 -8.20 -4.59 -3.35
C THR A 38 -9.09 -4.83 -4.57
N GLY A 39 -9.93 -5.87 -4.57
CA GLY A 39 -10.75 -6.28 -5.71
C GLY A 39 -9.96 -6.84 -6.90
N THR A 40 -8.65 -7.08 -6.75
CA THR A 40 -7.74 -7.49 -7.83
C THR A 40 -7.22 -8.91 -7.72
N VAL A 41 -7.51 -9.60 -6.63
CA VAL A 41 -7.00 -10.95 -6.33
C VAL A 41 -8.11 -11.95 -6.66
N PRO A 42 -7.98 -12.74 -7.75
CA PRO A 42 -9.04 -13.67 -8.17
C PRO A 42 -9.23 -14.82 -7.20
N ASN A 43 -8.16 -15.26 -6.52
CA ASN A 43 -8.20 -16.28 -5.49
C ASN A 43 -6.99 -16.16 -4.56
N ARG A 44 -7.04 -16.84 -3.41
CA ARG A 44 -5.98 -16.78 -2.39
C ARG A 44 -4.62 -17.26 -2.89
N ALA A 45 -4.56 -18.25 -3.79
CA ALA A 45 -3.28 -18.78 -4.28
C ALA A 45 -2.54 -17.72 -5.13
N GLU A 46 -3.25 -17.06 -6.05
CA GLU A 46 -2.71 -15.96 -6.85
C GLU A 46 -2.28 -14.78 -5.95
N GLY A 47 -3.05 -14.49 -4.91
CA GLY A 47 -2.67 -13.45 -3.93
C GLY A 47 -1.39 -13.81 -3.15
N ILE A 48 -1.16 -15.09 -2.85
CA ILE A 48 0.08 -15.53 -2.20
C ILE A 48 1.25 -15.37 -3.18
N ASP A 49 1.07 -15.82 -4.43
CA ASP A 49 2.10 -15.70 -5.47
C ASP A 49 2.52 -14.24 -5.70
N VAL A 50 1.56 -13.30 -5.74
CA VAL A 50 1.85 -11.87 -5.83
C VAL A 50 2.71 -11.38 -4.65
N LEU A 51 2.37 -11.78 -3.43
CA LEU A 51 3.13 -11.37 -2.24
C LEU A 51 4.53 -11.98 -2.15
N GLU A 52 4.76 -13.12 -2.79
CA GLU A 52 6.05 -13.83 -2.77
C GLU A 52 6.96 -13.45 -3.95
N ASN A 53 6.39 -13.25 -5.14
CA ASN A 53 7.14 -13.09 -6.39
C ASN A 53 7.05 -11.68 -7.01
N TYR A 54 6.02 -10.90 -6.69
CA TYR A 54 5.72 -9.62 -7.34
C TYR A 54 5.62 -8.44 -6.35
N LEU A 55 6.24 -8.60 -5.18
CA LEU A 55 6.24 -7.57 -4.15
C LEU A 55 7.28 -6.50 -4.47
N HIS A 56 6.83 -5.25 -4.59
CA HIS A 56 7.71 -4.12 -4.82
C HIS A 56 8.22 -3.50 -3.51
N PRO A 57 9.43 -2.93 -3.51
CA PRO A 57 9.94 -2.14 -2.38
C PRO A 57 9.14 -0.85 -2.22
N PHE A 58 9.04 -0.37 -0.97
CA PHE A 58 8.31 0.87 -0.67
C PHE A 58 8.91 2.10 -1.32
N GLU A 59 10.24 2.13 -1.43
CA GLU A 59 11.01 3.25 -1.99
C GLU A 59 10.56 3.62 -3.41
N GLU A 60 10.23 2.64 -4.25
CA GLU A 60 9.72 2.88 -5.61
C GLU A 60 8.42 3.69 -5.59
N VAL A 61 7.48 3.36 -4.71
CA VAL A 61 6.20 4.07 -4.61
C VAL A 61 6.35 5.40 -3.89
N GLU A 62 7.26 5.49 -2.92
CA GLU A 62 7.57 6.74 -2.23
C GLU A 62 8.12 7.78 -3.21
N GLU A 63 9.02 7.39 -4.12
CA GLU A 63 9.54 8.27 -5.17
C GLU A 63 8.46 8.69 -6.16
N LEU A 64 7.64 7.74 -6.65
CA LEU A 64 6.54 8.04 -7.57
C LEU A 64 5.53 9.02 -6.98
N LEU A 65 5.19 8.82 -5.71
CA LEU A 65 4.30 9.72 -4.98
C LEU A 65 4.88 11.12 -4.84
N ARG A 66 6.19 11.24 -4.54
CA ARG A 66 6.85 12.56 -4.46
C ARG A 66 6.96 13.24 -5.81
N LEU A 67 7.31 12.50 -6.87
CA LEU A 67 7.42 13.05 -8.22
C LEU A 67 6.09 13.67 -8.70
N ARG A 68 4.97 12.99 -8.43
CA ARG A 68 3.62 13.48 -8.76
C ARG A 68 3.26 14.82 -8.11
N LEU A 69 3.87 15.18 -6.99
CA LEU A 69 3.53 16.37 -6.19
C LEU A 69 4.26 17.63 -6.57
N SER A 70 5.25 17.51 -7.44
CA SER A 70 6.03 18.65 -7.95
C SER A 70 5.15 19.71 -8.66
N ASP A 71 3.87 19.41 -8.90
CA ASP A 71 2.93 20.22 -9.67
C ASP A 71 1.76 20.87 -8.88
N SER A 72 1.55 20.65 -7.56
CA SER A 72 0.43 21.33 -6.82
C SER A 72 0.40 21.23 -5.27
N GLU A 73 -0.53 21.95 -4.62
CA GLU A 73 -0.83 22.07 -3.15
C GLU A 73 -1.23 20.76 -2.42
N SER A 74 -0.50 19.67 -2.63
CA SER A 74 -0.80 18.35 -2.06
C SER A 74 0.40 17.69 -1.38
N GLU A 75 1.53 18.41 -1.25
CA GLU A 75 2.76 17.89 -0.65
C GLU A 75 2.52 17.43 0.79
N GLU A 76 1.84 18.26 1.59
CA GLU A 76 1.49 17.93 2.98
C GLU A 76 0.62 16.67 3.08
N GLU A 77 -0.40 16.51 2.23
CA GLU A 77 -1.27 15.32 2.25
C GLU A 77 -0.49 14.03 1.95
N VAL A 78 0.49 14.09 1.06
CA VAL A 78 1.30 12.91 0.75
C VAL A 78 2.38 12.68 1.79
N GLU A 79 2.99 13.71 2.35
CA GLU A 79 3.87 13.53 3.51
C GLU A 79 3.12 12.90 4.68
N GLU A 80 1.90 13.36 4.98
CA GLU A 80 1.04 12.73 5.99
C GLU A 80 0.72 11.29 5.63
N LEU A 81 0.38 11.01 4.35
CA LEU A 81 0.11 9.67 3.89
C LEU A 81 1.34 8.76 4.06
N ILE A 82 2.52 9.19 3.63
CA ILE A 82 3.78 8.45 3.76
C ILE A 82 4.08 8.22 5.24
N SER A 83 3.99 9.26 6.08
CA SER A 83 4.19 9.17 7.53
C SER A 83 3.28 8.11 8.16
N ASN A 84 1.99 8.07 7.80
CA ASN A 84 1.05 7.05 8.23
C ASN A 84 1.45 5.60 7.83
N MET A 85 2.26 5.42 6.79
CA MET A 85 2.79 4.10 6.37
C MET A 85 4.08 3.71 7.07
N TYR A 86 4.78 4.68 7.66
CA TYR A 86 5.88 4.44 8.60
C TYR A 86 5.34 4.13 10.01
N GLU A 87 4.16 4.68 10.37
CA GLU A 87 3.51 4.38 11.63
C GLU A 87 2.95 2.94 11.68
N LYS A 88 3.25 2.21 12.75
CA LYS A 88 2.65 0.90 13.00
C LYS A 88 1.17 1.05 13.34
N ARG A 89 0.29 0.24 12.72
CA ARG A 89 -1.11 0.10 13.17
C ARG A 89 -1.07 -0.15 14.67
N LYS A 90 -1.58 0.79 15.48
CA LYS A 90 -1.80 0.56 16.91
C LYS A 90 -2.86 -0.53 17.01
N GLN A 91 -2.41 -1.77 17.11
CA GLN A 91 -3.29 -2.92 17.28
C GLN A 91 -4.10 -2.64 18.54
N GLY A 92 -5.42 -2.55 18.37
CA GLY A 92 -6.34 -2.19 19.44
C GLY A 92 -6.03 -3.01 20.68
N PHE A 93 -5.71 -2.30 21.76
CA PHE A 93 -5.54 -2.89 23.07
C PHE A 93 -6.82 -3.65 23.41
N VAL A 94 -6.75 -4.98 23.44
CA VAL A 94 -7.81 -5.87 23.90
C VAL A 94 -8.18 -5.41 25.31
N ARG A 95 -9.33 -4.75 25.46
CA ARG A 95 -9.98 -4.67 26.77
C ARG A 95 -10.55 -6.07 27.03
N ARG A 96 -9.85 -6.80 27.92
CA ARG A 96 -10.28 -8.07 28.49
C ARG A 96 -11.66 -7.96 29.11
#